data_AF-A0A1V1PH72-F1
#
_entry.id   AF-A0A1V1PH72-F1
#
_cell.length_a   1.000
_cell.length_b   1.000
_cell.length_c   1.000
_cell.angle_alpha   90.00
_cell.angle_beta   90.00
_cell.angle_gamma   90.00
#
_symmetry.space_group_name_H-M   'P 1'
#
loop_
_entity.id
_entity.type
_entity.pdbx_description
1 polymer ?
#
loop_
_entity_poly.entity_id
_entity_poly.type
_entity_poly.pdbx_seq_one_letter_code
_entity_poly.pdbx_strand_id
1 'polypeptide(L)' 'MMEMQVKINSPDALVYDMILKKIAEIKDAFSSKGVLFEIIQNSSVDPWDNLNFDEIAVDTGIKDFAENHDHYLYGVPKRI' A
#
# COMPACT_ATOMS: atom_id res chain seq x y z
N MET A 1 17.88 29.05 -15.97
CA MET A 1 16.49 28.54 -15.92
C MET A 1 16.23 28.14 -14.47
N MET A 2 15.14 28.60 -13.87
CA MET A 2 14.82 28.30 -12.47
C MET A 2 13.87 27.10 -12.47
N GLU A 3 14.32 25.95 -12.00
CA GLU A 3 13.50 24.75 -11.86
C GLU A 3 12.73 24.83 -10.54
N MET A 4 11.42 24.57 -10.58
CA MET A 4 10.54 24.60 -9.41
C MET A 4 9.99 23.20 -9.16
N GLN A 5 10.19 22.69 -7.95
CA GLN A 5 9.68 21.39 -7.52
C GLN A 5 8.55 21.59 -6.52
N VAL A 6 7.47 20.81 -6.68
CA VAL A 6 6.32 20.81 -5.77
C VAL A 6 6.19 19.42 -5.17
N LYS A 7 6.23 19.32 -3.84
CA LYS A 7 5.97 18.08 -3.11
C LYS A 7 4.52 18.08 -2.62
N ILE A 8 3.81 17.00 -2.90
CA ILE A 8 2.42 16.79 -2.45
C ILE A 8 2.44 15.64 -1.44
N ASN A 9 1.98 15.91 -0.22
CA ASN A 9 1.81 14.88 0.81
C ASN A 9 0.36 14.40 0.76
N SER A 10 0.15 13.10 0.51
CA SER A 10 -1.17 12.46 0.57
C SER A 10 -1.31 11.62 1.84
N PRO A 11 -2.49 11.57 2.47
CA PRO A 11 -2.76 10.61 3.54
C PRO A 11 -2.71 9.17 3.01
N ASP A 12 -2.12 8.24 3.78
CA ASP A 12 -2.03 6.80 3.47
C ASP A 12 -3.40 6.14 3.22
N ALA A 13 -4.47 6.72 3.76
CA ALA A 13 -5.83 6.20 3.61
C ALA A 13 -6.44 6.42 2.22
N LEU A 14 -5.80 7.21 1.34
CA LEU A 14 -6.27 7.36 -0.02
C LEU A 14 -5.84 6.16 -0.86
N VAL A 15 -6.84 5.41 -1.34
CA VAL A 15 -6.63 4.30 -2.28
C VAL A 15 -5.78 4.82 -3.45
N TYR A 16 -4.70 4.10 -3.77
CA TYR A 16 -3.72 4.44 -4.81
C TYR A 16 -4.38 4.92 -6.13
N ASP A 17 -5.48 4.29 -6.53
CA ASP A 17 -6.26 4.64 -7.72
C ASP A 17 -6.84 6.06 -7.68
N MET A 18 -7.29 6.53 -6.50
CA MET A 18 -7.77 7.90 -6.31
C MET A 18 -6.63 8.92 -6.46
N ILE A 19 -5.43 8.57 -6.00
CA ILE A 19 -4.24 9.42 -6.12
C ILE A 19 -3.87 9.54 -7.61
N LEU A 20 -3.83 8.43 -8.35
CA LEU A 20 -3.57 8.44 -9.79
C LEU A 20 -4.57 9.30 -10.56
N LYS A 21 -5.87 9.17 -10.24
CA LYS A 21 -6.92 9.98 -10.85
C LYS A 21 -6.72 11.47 -10.58
N LYS A 22 -6.39 11.85 -9.35
CA LYS A 22 -6.13 13.25 -8.99
C LYS A 22 -4.89 13.80 -9.69
N ILE A 23 -3.83 13.00 -9.81
CA ILE A 23 -2.62 13.37 -10.56
C ILE A 23 -2.95 13.61 -12.03
N ALA A 24 -3.80 12.79 -12.64
CA ALA A 24 -4.26 12.98 -14.02
C ALA A 24 -5.06 14.28 -14.19
N GLU A 25 -6.00 14.57 -13.28
CA GLU A 25 -6.75 15.84 -13.29
C GLU A 25 -5.83 17.06 -13.20
N ILE A 26 -4.78 16.99 -12.37
CA ILE A 26 -3.74 18.03 -12.27
C ILE A 26 -2.98 18.13 -13.60
N LYS A 27 -2.60 17.02 -14.21
CA LYS A 27 -1.93 16.98 -15.53
C LYS A 27 -2.70 17.76 -16.59
N ASP A 28 -3.99 17.50 -16.70
CA ASP A 28 -4.84 18.14 -17.71
C ASP A 28 -5.02 19.65 -17.43
N ALA A 29 -5.23 20.01 -16.16
CA ALA A 29 -5.42 21.40 -15.73
C ALA A 29 -4.20 22.29 -16.03
N PHE A 30 -2.99 21.75 -15.95
CA PHE A 30 -1.76 22.50 -16.24
C PHE A 30 -1.36 22.43 -17.72
N SER A 31 -1.64 21.31 -18.40
CA SER A 31 -1.44 21.19 -19.86
C SER A 31 -2.28 22.22 -20.63
N SER A 32 -3.53 22.45 -20.20
CA SER A 32 -4.40 23.49 -20.78
C SER A 32 -3.85 24.92 -20.63
N LYS A 33 -2.91 25.14 -19.71
CA LYS A 33 -2.24 26.43 -19.47
C LYS A 33 -0.87 26.53 -20.15
N GLY A 34 -0.48 25.54 -20.95
CA GLY A 34 0.81 25.52 -21.65
C GLY A 34 2.02 25.27 -20.74
N VAL A 35 1.80 24.74 -19.53
CA VAL A 35 2.88 24.41 -18.59
C VAL A 35 3.28 22.95 -18.79
N LEU A 36 4.54 22.72 -19.18
CA LEU A 36 5.14 21.39 -19.27
C LEU A 36 5.75 21.00 -17.92
N PHE A 37 5.46 19.79 -17.44
CA PHE A 37 6.05 19.23 -16.24
C PHE A 37 6.12 17.70 -16.33
N GLU A 38 7.08 17.14 -15.62
CA GLU A 38 7.32 15.71 -15.52
C GLU A 38 6.82 15.21 -14.16
N ILE A 39 6.13 14.07 -14.16
CA ILE A 39 5.60 13.46 -12.94
C ILE A 39 6.57 12.35 -12.52
N ILE A 40 7.37 12.63 -11.51
CA ILE A 40 8.29 11.65 -10.93
C ILE A 40 7.55 10.92 -9.81
N GLN A 41 7.03 9.73 -10.11
CA GLN A 41 6.49 8.85 -9.08
C GLN A 41 7.65 8.15 -8.38
N ASN A 42 7.93 8.53 -7.13
CA ASN A 42 8.73 7.70 -6.24
C ASN A 42 7.81 6.60 -5.71
N SER A 43 7.62 5.53 -6.49
CA SER A 43 7.04 4.30 -5.96
C SER A 43 8.08 3.69 -5.01
N SER A 44 7.98 3.97 -3.72
CA SER A 44 8.58 3.06 -2.74
C SER A 44 7.85 1.73 -2.92
N VAL A 45 8.59 0.65 -3.21
CA VAL A 45 8.05 -0.70 -3.14
C VAL A 45 7.42 -0.85 -1.77
N ASP A 46 6.14 -1.22 -1.71
CA ASP A 46 5.46 -1.41 -0.44
C ASP A 46 6.23 -2.53 0.31
N PRO A 47 6.66 -2.34 1.57
CA PRO A 47 7.24 -3.41 2.35
C PRO A 47 6.38 -4.69 2.38
N TRP A 48 5.06 -4.54 2.22
CA TRP A 48 4.12 -5.67 2.09
C TRP A 48 4.28 -6.44 0.77
N ASP A 49 4.77 -5.81 -0.31
CA ASP A 49 4.99 -6.47 -1.61
C ASP A 49 6.20 -7.41 -1.60
N ASN A 50 7.13 -7.23 -0.66
CA ASN A 50 8.37 -8.00 -0.53
C ASN A 50 8.40 -8.89 0.72
N LEU A 51 7.22 -9.31 1.22
CA LEU A 51 7.14 -10.22 2.35
C LEU A 51 7.61 -11.63 1.98
N ASN A 52 8.71 -12.05 2.61
CA ASN A 52 9.14 -13.44 2.58
C ASN A 52 8.44 -14.23 3.71
N PHE A 53 7.31 -14.86 3.38
CA PHE A 53 6.55 -15.66 4.35
C PHE A 53 7.38 -16.80 4.97
N ASP A 54 8.34 -17.37 4.25
CA ASP A 54 9.17 -18.46 4.77
C ASP A 54 10.13 -18.01 5.87
N GLU A 55 10.52 -16.72 5.87
CA GLU A 55 11.38 -16.15 6.92
C GLU A 55 10.60 -15.67 8.16
N ILE A 56 9.33 -15.30 7.99
CA ILE A 56 8.51 -14.69 9.05
C ILE A 56 7.47 -15.65 9.64
N ALA A 57 7.10 -16.71 8.93
CA ALA A 57 6.15 -17.70 9.41
C ALA A 57 6.85 -18.68 10.36
N VAL A 58 6.20 -18.93 11.49
CA VAL A 58 6.64 -19.95 12.46
C VAL A 58 5.75 -21.17 12.28
N ASP A 59 6.35 -22.31 11.94
CA ASP A 59 5.64 -23.59 11.95
C ASP A 59 5.33 -23.98 13.40
N THR A 60 4.05 -23.97 13.74
CA THR A 60 3.56 -24.34 15.07
C THR A 60 3.41 -25.86 15.23
N GLY A 61 3.50 -26.63 14.14
CA GLY A 61 3.18 -28.06 14.08
C GLY A 61 1.69 -28.38 14.22
N ILE A 62 0.83 -27.37 14.34
CA ILE A 62 -0.61 -27.50 14.54
C ILE A 62 -1.31 -27.25 13.19
N LYS A 63 -1.85 -28.33 12.60
CA LYS A 63 -2.41 -28.31 11.23
C LYS A 63 -3.60 -27.38 11.05
N ASP A 64 -4.38 -27.19 12.09
CA ASP A 64 -5.65 -26.45 12.07
C ASP A 64 -5.59 -25.17 12.91
N PHE A 65 -4.37 -24.65 13.15
CA PHE A 65 -4.17 -23.46 13.97
C PHE A 65 -4.92 -22.24 13.41
N ALA A 66 -4.95 -22.07 12.10
CA ALA A 66 -5.67 -20.97 11.45
C ALA A 66 -7.20 -21.10 11.62
N GLU A 67 -7.73 -22.33 11.54
CA GLU A 67 -9.17 -22.60 11.62
C GLU A 67 -9.67 -22.49 13.07
N ASN A 68 -8.85 -22.91 14.03
CA ASN A 68 -9.17 -22.98 15.44
C ASN A 68 -8.33 -22.02 16.29
N HIS A 69 -7.93 -20.87 15.74
CA HIS A 69 -7.04 -19.93 16.44
C HIS A 69 -7.59 -19.50 17.82
N ASP A 70 -8.91 -19.27 17.92
CA ASP A 70 -9.56 -18.92 19.19
C ASP A 70 -9.33 -20.01 20.27
N HIS A 71 -9.40 -21.29 19.88
CA HIS A 71 -9.18 -22.41 20.79
C HIS A 71 -7.76 -22.39 21.36
N TYR A 72 -6.77 -22.15 20.50
CA TYR A 72 -5.37 -22.14 20.91
C TYR A 72 -4.95 -20.86 21.65
N LEU A 73 -5.54 -19.71 21.31
CA LEU A 73 -5.22 -18.42 21.95
C LEU A 73 -5.97 -18.19 23.25
N TYR A 74 -7.24 -18.61 23.33
CA TYR A 74 -8.15 -18.26 24.43
C TYR A 74 -8.72 -19.48 25.16
N GLY A 75 -8.45 -20.70 24.71
CA GLY A 75 -8.95 -21.92 25.33
C GLY A 75 -10.45 -22.16 25.12
N VAL A 76 -11.09 -21.49 24.15
CA VAL A 76 -12.51 -21.74 23.83
C VAL A 76 -12.68 -23.14 23.22
N PRO A 77 -13.88 -23.75 23.25
CA PRO A 77 -14.14 -25.01 22.58
C PRO A 77 -13.75 -24.96 21.10
N LYS A 78 -13.10 -26.03 20.61
CA LYS A 78 -12.73 -26.18 19.21
C LYS A 78 -13.97 -26.15 18.32
N ARG A 79 -13.89 -25.48 17.16
CA ARG A 79 -14.97 -25.51 16.18
C ARG A 79 -14.99 -26.92 15.57
N ILE A 80 -16.16 -27.58 15.65
CA ILE A 80 -16.40 -28.96 15.17
C ILE A 80 -16.87 -28.90 13.72
#